data_AF-A0A7C3GFT3-F1
#
_entry.id   AF-A0A7C3GFT3-F1
#
_cell.length_a   1.000
_cell.length_b   1.000
_cell.length_c   1.000
_cell.angle_alpha   90.00
_cell.angle_beta   90.00
_cell.angle_gamma   90.00
#
_symmetry.space_group_name_H-M   'P 1'
#
loop_
_entity.id
_entity.type
_entity.pdbx_description
1 polymer ?
#
loop_
_entity_poly.entity_id
_entity_poly.type
_entity_poly.pdbx_seq_one_letter_code
_entity_poly.pdbx_strand_id
1 'polypeptide(L)'
;MNDSKITVLDPRGQPTGKFGRRGEPGSEMMSIFDPKTQPVIDINDLPRQMAERLDTLEGKTIYLVDTGFAGSNDFLQEVQEWFAKNIPVVKTVLHVKAGNTFADDPETWMLLKKEADGVVFGVGG
;
A
#
# COMPACT_ATOMS: atom_id res chain seq x y z
N MET A 1 -24.85 18.23 -12.48
CA MET A 1 -24.21 18.63 -11.21
C MET A 1 -25.32 18.82 -10.19
N ASN A 2 -25.32 18.04 -9.10
CA ASN A 2 -26.33 18.18 -8.06
C ASN A 2 -25.94 19.36 -7.16
N ASP A 3 -26.83 20.31 -6.90
CA ASP A 3 -26.52 21.56 -6.15
C ASP A 3 -26.57 21.35 -4.62
N SER A 4 -26.28 20.12 -4.19
CA SER A 4 -26.34 19.69 -2.79
C SER A 4 -25.20 20.33 -2.00
N LYS A 5 -25.53 21.17 -1.02
CA LYS A 5 -24.56 21.86 -0.15
C LYS A 5 -24.24 21.02 1.09
N ILE A 6 -22.99 21.07 1.57
CA ILE A 6 -22.57 20.37 2.78
C ILE A 6 -23.01 21.19 4.00
N THR A 7 -23.62 20.54 5.00
CA THR A 7 -23.93 21.18 6.29
C THR A 7 -22.85 20.78 7.28
N VAL A 8 -22.07 21.76 7.77
CA VAL A 8 -21.04 21.53 8.79
C VAL A 8 -21.70 21.67 10.16
N LEU A 9 -21.34 20.78 11.08
CA LEU A 9 -21.83 20.81 12.47
C LEU A 9 -20.73 21.34 13.40
N ASP A 10 -21.11 22.04 14.46
CA ASP A 10 -20.24 22.44 15.56
C ASP A 10 -19.90 21.21 16.44
N PRO A 11 -18.96 21.33 17.39
CA PRO A 11 -18.62 20.23 18.29
C PRO A 11 -19.77 19.71 19.17
N ARG A 12 -20.90 20.43 19.22
CA ARG A 12 -22.14 20.05 19.93
C ARG A 12 -23.21 19.52 18.97
N GLY A 13 -22.86 19.30 17.70
CA GLY A 13 -23.73 18.76 16.66
C GLY A 13 -24.70 19.78 16.03
N GLN A 14 -24.54 21.08 16.28
CA GLN A 14 -25.42 22.12 15.74
C GLN A 14 -24.92 22.63 14.38
N PRO A 15 -25.79 22.88 13.39
CA PRO A 15 -25.36 23.33 12.08
C PRO A 15 -24.70 24.73 12.14
N THR A 16 -23.44 24.83 11.73
CA THR A 16 -22.68 26.09 11.66
C THR A 16 -22.89 26.83 10.34
N GLY A 17 -23.45 26.16 9.33
CA GLY A 17 -23.81 26.75 8.03
C GLY A 17 -23.81 25.74 6.88
N LYS A 18 -24.23 26.21 5.70
CA LYS A 18 -24.17 25.46 4.43
C LYS A 18 -22.95 25.91 3.63
N PHE A 19 -21.99 25.02 3.41
CA PHE A 19 -20.71 25.30 2.78
C PHE A 19 -20.45 24.38 1.59
N GLY A 20 -19.74 24.88 0.59
CA GLY A 20 -19.27 24.11 -0.57
C GLY A 20 -20.37 23.55 -1.47
N ARG A 21 -19.94 22.94 -2.58
CA ARG A 21 -20.75 22.06 -3.43
C ARG A 21 -20.31 20.63 -3.15
N ARG A 22 -21.26 19.70 -2.95
CA ARG A 22 -20.97 18.27 -2.86
C ARG A 22 -20.98 17.68 -4.26
N GLY A 23 -19.87 17.11 -4.71
CA GLY A 23 -19.84 16.25 -5.89
C GLY A 23 -20.60 14.95 -5.65
N GLU A 24 -21.22 14.40 -6.70
CA GLU A 24 -21.75 13.04 -6.64
C GLU A 24 -20.58 12.05 -6.51
N PRO A 25 -20.77 10.88 -5.88
CA PRO A 25 -19.77 9.81 -5.89
C PRO A 25 -19.31 9.52 -7.33
N GLY A 26 -17.99 9.53 -7.56
CA GLY A 26 -17.41 9.33 -8.91
C GLY A 26 -17.29 10.58 -9.79
N SER A 27 -17.62 11.77 -9.29
CA SER A 27 -17.29 13.03 -9.97
C SER A 27 -15.76 13.26 -10.00
N GLU A 28 -15.26 14.15 -10.87
CA GLU A 28 -13.82 14.41 -11.03
C GLU A 28 -13.11 14.62 -9.68
N MET A 29 -11.86 14.17 -9.55
CA MET A 29 -11.12 14.12 -8.29
C MET A 29 -11.07 15.48 -7.54
N MET A 30 -11.08 16.60 -8.27
CA MET A 30 -11.10 17.96 -7.71
C MET A 30 -12.49 18.45 -7.29
N SER A 31 -13.54 17.66 -7.51
CA SER A 31 -14.95 17.96 -7.17
C SER A 31 -15.44 17.23 -5.92
N ILE A 32 -14.64 16.29 -5.39
CA ILE A 32 -14.93 15.56 -4.17
C ILE A 32 -14.37 16.36 -2.98
N PHE A 33 -15.19 17.26 -2.43
CA PHE A 33 -14.85 18.06 -1.24
C PHE A 33 -15.30 17.41 0.08
N ASP A 34 -15.84 16.19 0.04
CA ASP A 34 -16.30 15.46 1.23
C ASP A 34 -15.38 14.25 1.48
N PRO A 35 -14.62 14.22 2.60
CA PRO A 35 -13.76 13.09 2.93
C PRO A 35 -14.53 11.78 3.19
N LYS A 36 -15.87 11.83 3.28
CA LYS A 36 -16.73 10.64 3.39
C LYS A 36 -17.06 10.00 2.04
N THR A 37 -16.88 10.71 0.94
CA THR A 37 -17.02 10.14 -0.40
C THR A 37 -15.66 9.65 -0.85
N GLN A 38 -15.39 8.38 -0.54
CA GLN A 38 -14.18 7.68 -0.97
C GLN A 38 -14.15 7.54 -2.50
N PRO A 39 -12.98 7.53 -3.15
CA PRO A 39 -12.87 7.20 -4.57
C PRO A 39 -13.56 5.85 -4.85
N VAL A 40 -14.44 5.83 -5.84
CA VAL A 40 -15.27 4.67 -6.28
C VAL A 40 -14.56 3.80 -7.31
N ILE A 41 -13.25 3.98 -7.49
CA ILE A 41 -12.50 3.26 -8.52
C ILE A 41 -12.45 1.80 -8.09
N ASP A 42 -13.04 0.91 -8.88
CA ASP A 42 -12.91 -0.52 -8.66
C ASP A 42 -11.44 -0.90 -8.84
N ILE A 43 -10.96 -1.87 -8.06
CA ILE A 43 -9.59 -2.39 -8.19
C ILE A 43 -9.30 -2.89 -9.61
N ASN A 44 -10.34 -3.37 -10.31
CA ASN A 44 -10.29 -3.83 -11.69
C ASN A 44 -10.11 -2.69 -12.71
N ASP A 45 -10.47 -1.45 -12.33
CA ASP A 45 -10.38 -0.26 -13.17
C ASP A 45 -9.07 0.52 -12.97
N LEU A 46 -8.14 0.01 -12.15
CA LEU A 46 -6.85 0.64 -11.95
C LEU A 46 -5.98 0.53 -13.22
N PRO A 47 -5.28 1.59 -13.63
CA PRO A 47 -4.41 1.57 -14.81
C PRO A 47 -3.20 0.62 -14.66
N ARG A 48 -2.93 0.17 -13.43
CA ARG A 48 -1.95 -0.86 -13.11
C ARG A 48 -2.57 -1.82 -12.10
N GLN A 49 -2.62 -3.09 -12.46
CA GLN A 49 -3.10 -4.13 -11.57
C GLN A 49 -2.01 -4.47 -10.54
N MET A 50 -2.45 -4.80 -9.32
CA MET A 50 -1.57 -5.38 -8.32
C MET A 50 -1.18 -6.81 -8.73
N ALA A 51 -0.10 -7.32 -8.16
CA ALA A 51 0.24 -8.74 -8.30
C ALA A 51 -0.94 -9.62 -7.84
N GLU A 52 -1.14 -10.74 -8.52
CA GLU A 52 -2.16 -11.71 -8.12
C GLU A 52 -1.89 -12.19 -6.70
N ARG A 53 -2.97 -12.29 -5.91
CA ARG A 53 -2.86 -12.77 -4.53
C ARG A 53 -2.56 -14.27 -4.55
N LEU A 54 -1.55 -14.66 -3.78
CA LEU A 54 -1.28 -16.07 -3.53
C LEU A 54 -2.40 -16.69 -2.69
N ASP A 55 -2.85 -17.89 -3.07
CA ASP A 55 -3.83 -18.66 -2.29
C ASP A 55 -3.22 -19.22 -1.00
N THR A 56 -1.92 -19.49 -1.00
CA THR A 56 -1.16 -20.01 0.14
C THR A 56 0.30 -19.56 0.08
N LEU A 57 0.97 -19.55 1.24
CA LEU A 57 2.40 -19.28 1.36
C LEU A 57 3.25 -20.58 1.43
N GLU A 58 2.62 -21.75 1.56
CA GLU A 58 3.33 -23.01 1.68
C GLU A 58 4.21 -23.29 0.44
N GLY A 59 5.51 -23.52 0.67
CA GLY A 59 6.49 -23.77 -0.39
C GLY A 59 6.80 -22.54 -1.26
N LYS A 60 6.34 -21.34 -0.87
CA LYS A 60 6.59 -20.09 -1.59
C LYS A 60 7.89 -19.43 -1.13
N THR A 61 8.48 -18.64 -2.02
CA THR A 61 9.65 -17.81 -1.74
C THR A 61 9.22 -16.35 -1.58
N ILE A 62 9.34 -15.84 -0.36
CA ILE A 62 9.05 -14.45 0.00
C ILE A 62 10.36 -13.67 0.16
N TYR A 63 10.53 -12.63 -0.64
CA TYR A 63 11.68 -11.73 -0.52
C TYR A 63 11.38 -10.62 0.50
N LEU A 64 12.29 -10.44 1.45
CA LEU A 64 12.27 -9.38 2.44
C LEU A 64 13.28 -8.33 1.97
N VAL A 65 12.79 -7.28 1.32
CA VAL A 65 13.63 -6.31 0.61
C VAL A 65 13.83 -5.07 1.47
N ASP A 66 15.05 -4.90 1.96
CA ASP A 66 15.48 -3.65 2.56
C ASP A 66 15.68 -2.60 1.47
N THR A 67 14.89 -1.53 1.54
CA THR A 67 14.99 -0.42 0.58
C THR A 67 15.97 0.67 1.02
N GLY A 68 16.59 0.54 2.20
CA GLY A 68 17.57 1.50 2.73
C GLY A 68 16.98 2.58 3.65
N PHE A 69 15.71 2.45 4.06
CA PHE A 69 15.19 3.26 5.16
C PHE A 69 15.85 2.85 6.49
N ALA A 70 16.01 3.82 7.39
CA ALA A 70 16.55 3.55 8.72
C ALA A 70 15.70 2.48 9.44
N GLY A 71 16.37 1.48 10.02
CA GLY A 71 15.73 0.38 10.77
C GLY A 71 15.05 -0.72 9.93
N SER A 72 14.94 -0.53 8.61
CA SER A 72 14.28 -1.49 7.72
C SER A 72 14.96 -2.87 7.72
N ASN A 73 16.29 -2.92 7.61
CA ASN A 73 17.04 -4.17 7.61
C ASN A 73 16.84 -4.97 8.92
N ASP A 74 17.00 -4.30 10.07
CA ASP A 74 16.89 -4.94 11.39
C ASP A 74 15.48 -5.50 11.59
N PHE A 75 14.45 -4.73 11.23
CA PHE A 75 13.07 -5.21 11.27
C PHE A 75 12.84 -6.42 10.36
N LEU A 76 13.37 -6.40 9.13
CA LEU A 76 13.20 -7.51 8.20
C LEU A 76 13.95 -8.77 8.63
N GLN A 77 15.06 -8.65 9.36
CA GLN A 77 15.74 -9.78 9.98
C GLN A 77 14.85 -10.44 11.05
N GLU A 78 14.24 -9.65 11.94
CA GLU A 78 13.29 -10.15 12.94
C GLU A 78 12.08 -10.82 12.29
N VAL A 79 11.58 -10.27 11.18
CA VAL A 79 10.52 -10.90 10.38
C VAL A 79 10.99 -12.24 9.81
N GLN A 80 12.22 -12.30 9.29
CA GLN A 80 12.80 -13.54 8.77
C GLN A 80 12.88 -14.62 9.86
N GLU A 81 13.35 -14.27 11.05
CA GLU A 81 13.42 -15.16 12.20
C GLU A 81 12.02 -15.63 12.65
N TRP A 82 11.05 -14.73 12.62
CA TRP A 82 9.66 -15.08 12.92
C TRP A 82 9.09 -16.09 11.92
N PHE A 83 9.35 -15.92 10.63
CA PHE A 83 8.95 -16.90 9.60
C PHE A 83 9.59 -18.26 9.85
N ALA A 84 10.90 -18.29 10.10
CA ALA A 84 11.63 -19.53 10.40
C ALA A 84 11.05 -20.27 11.61
N LYS A 85 10.59 -19.53 12.63
CA LYS A 85 10.01 -20.11 13.85
C LYS A 85 8.55 -20.56 13.70
N ASN A 86 7.73 -19.78 13.00
CA ASN A 86 6.27 -19.95 13.01
C ASN A 86 5.72 -20.57 11.72
N ILE A 87 6.38 -20.34 10.59
CA ILE A 87 5.97 -20.84 9.27
C ILE A 87 7.20 -21.33 8.48
N PRO A 88 7.92 -22.35 8.98
CA PRO A 88 9.20 -22.80 8.41
C PRO A 88 9.09 -23.36 6.98
N VAL A 89 7.87 -23.68 6.52
CA VAL A 89 7.59 -24.13 5.15
C VAL A 89 7.66 -22.98 4.12
N VAL A 90 7.64 -21.73 4.58
CA VAL A 90 7.84 -20.55 3.72
C VAL A 90 9.34 -20.27 3.64
N LYS A 91 9.86 -20.15 2.42
CA LYS A 91 11.24 -19.74 2.21
C LYS A 91 11.30 -18.21 2.22
N THR A 92 12.11 -17.65 3.11
CA THR A 92 12.33 -16.19 3.16
C THR A 92 13.75 -15.82 2.74
N VAL A 93 13.89 -14.83 1.87
CA VAL A 93 15.20 -14.32 1.39
C VAL A 93 15.33 -12.84 1.73
N LEU A 94 16.29 -12.50 2.59
CA LEU A 94 16.63 -11.11 2.88
C LEU A 94 17.48 -10.55 1.73
N HIS A 95 17.07 -9.40 1.18
CA HIS A 95 17.74 -8.76 0.04
C HIS A 95 17.87 -7.26 0.28
N VAL A 96 19.06 -6.70 0.10
CA VAL A 96 19.29 -5.25 0.23
C VAL A 96 19.34 -4.66 -1.17
N LYS A 97 18.40 -3.74 -1.44
CA LYS A 97 18.35 -3.00 -2.70
C LYS A 97 19.59 -2.11 -2.86
N ALA A 98 20.11 -2.00 -4.07
CA ALA A 98 21.22 -1.10 -4.38
C ALA A 98 20.81 0.39 -4.35
N GLY A 99 21.78 1.26 -4.08
CA GLY A 99 21.57 2.71 -4.01
C GLY A 99 20.78 3.15 -2.78
N ASN A 100 20.33 4.41 -2.77
CA ASN A 100 19.46 4.91 -1.72
C ASN A 100 18.00 4.51 -1.97
N THR A 101 17.14 4.73 -0.98
CA THR A 101 15.70 4.47 -1.00
C THR A 101 14.95 4.93 -2.25
N PHE A 102 15.37 6.05 -2.83
CA PHE A 102 14.70 6.68 -3.97
C PHE A 102 15.37 6.35 -5.30
N ALA A 103 16.55 5.71 -5.28
CA ALA A 103 17.24 5.28 -6.48
C ALA A 103 16.55 4.05 -7.08
N ASP A 104 16.43 4.03 -8.41
CA ASP A 104 15.94 2.86 -9.13
C ASP A 104 16.96 1.70 -9.05
N ASP A 105 16.46 0.46 -9.05
CA ASP A 105 17.27 -0.76 -9.02
C ASP A 105 16.69 -1.82 -9.98
N PRO A 106 16.94 -1.67 -11.29
CA PRO A 106 16.43 -2.57 -12.31
C PRO A 106 16.83 -4.03 -12.11
N GLU A 107 18.02 -4.28 -11.53
CA GLU A 107 18.53 -5.63 -11.29
C GLU A 107 17.71 -6.32 -10.20
N THR A 108 17.44 -5.64 -9.09
CA THR A 108 16.53 -6.15 -8.05
C THR A 108 15.15 -6.41 -8.62
N TRP A 109 14.59 -5.53 -9.45
CA TRP A 109 13.27 -5.75 -10.04
C TRP A 109 13.22 -6.98 -10.95
N MET A 110 14.27 -7.22 -11.74
CA MET A 110 14.38 -8.42 -12.57
C MET A 110 14.52 -9.70 -11.74
N LEU A 111 15.31 -9.66 -10.67
CA LEU A 111 15.46 -10.76 -9.73
C LEU A 111 14.12 -11.14 -9.10
N LEU A 112 13.42 -10.15 -8.51
CA LEU A 112 12.16 -10.38 -7.82
C LEU A 112 11.09 -10.93 -8.77
N LYS A 113 11.02 -10.42 -10.00
CA LYS A 113 10.09 -10.92 -11.01
C LYS A 113 10.34 -12.40 -11.39
N LYS A 114 11.60 -12.86 -11.29
CA LYS A 114 11.99 -14.22 -11.68
C LYS A 114 11.87 -15.21 -10.52
N GLU A 115 12.20 -14.79 -9.30
CA GLU A 115 12.44 -15.70 -8.18
C GLU A 115 11.47 -15.53 -7.01
N ALA A 116 10.77 -14.40 -6.90
CA ALA A 116 9.87 -14.13 -5.79
C ALA A 116 8.43 -14.55 -6.13
N ASP A 117 7.80 -15.32 -5.26
CA ASP A 117 6.34 -15.50 -5.25
C ASP A 117 5.65 -14.31 -4.55
N GLY A 118 6.35 -13.65 -3.63
CA GLY A 118 5.87 -12.46 -2.93
C GLY A 118 7.01 -11.62 -2.35
N VAL A 119 6.73 -10.35 -2.05
CA VAL A 119 7.74 -9.40 -1.57
C VAL A 119 7.19 -8.58 -0.41
N VAL A 120 8.03 -8.36 0.61
CA VAL A 120 7.81 -7.40 1.69
C VAL A 120 8.89 -6.32 1.56
N PHE A 121 8.48 -5.07 1.35
CA PHE A 121 9.39 -3.94 1.31
C PHE A 121 9.48 -3.27 2.68
N GLY A 122 10.69 -3.15 3.20
CA GLY A 122 10.95 -2.32 4.38
C GLY A 122 11.03 -0.86 3.97
N VAL A 123 9.94 -0.12 4.19
CA VAL A 123 9.78 1.30 3.79
C VAL A 123 9.83 2.28 4.97
N GLY A 124 10.31 1.81 6.12
CA GLY A 124 10.41 2.60 7.36
C GLY A 124 10.69 1.70 8.56
N GLY A 125 11.20 2.31 9.63
CA GLY A 125 11.45 1.71 10.94
C GLY A 125 11.09 2.71 12.04
#